data_AF-A0A859QI76-F1
#
_entry.id   AF-A0A859QI76-F1
#
_cell.length_a   1.000
_cell.length_b   1.000
_cell.length_c   1.000
_cell.angle_alpha   90.00
_cell.angle_beta   90.00
_cell.angle_gamma   90.00
#
_symmetry.space_group_name_H-M   'P 1'
#
loop_
_entity.id
_entity.type
_entity.pdbx_description
1 polymer ?
#
loop_
_entity_poly.entity_id
_entity_poly.type
_entity_poly.pdbx_seq_one_letter_code
_entity_poly.pdbx_strand_id
1 'polypeptide(L)'
;MDLAYPGDAASVHDILELAGHYRMAAKLLGEHAPRGEQLSHAPRRLLALHSIELHLNAYLITIGYDSKSLRGLQHDVSERARMAIDAGLLLRKRTEQHLATLSSSREYLVTRYGPEMTATLSQVNRVMATLDELSLKIGKILHGRGAPTASAGRPR
;
A
#
# COMPACT_ATOMS: atom_id res chain seq x y z
N MET A 1 -8.31 27.90 16.27
CA MET A 1 -8.74 26.50 16.31
C MET A 1 -7.77 25.75 15.45
N ASP A 2 -6.89 24.93 16.03
CA ASP A 2 -6.12 23.96 15.24
C ASP A 2 -7.13 22.96 14.68
N LEU A 3 -7.49 23.15 13.41
CA LEU A 3 -8.27 22.18 12.68
C LEU A 3 -7.39 20.93 12.54
N ALA A 4 -7.84 19.81 13.11
CA ALA A 4 -7.19 18.52 12.95
C ALA A 4 -6.89 18.28 11.46
N TYR A 5 -5.67 17.85 11.14
CA TYR A 5 -5.29 17.65 9.75
C TYR A 5 -6.14 16.47 9.19
N PRO A 6 -6.66 16.56 7.95
CA PRO A 6 -7.43 15.47 7.36
C PRO A 6 -6.70 14.12 7.44
N GLY A 7 -7.32 13.15 8.10
CA GLY A 7 -6.75 11.82 8.33
C GLY A 7 -6.03 11.61 9.68
N ASP A 8 -5.94 12.63 10.54
CA ASP A 8 -5.36 12.47 11.89
C ASP A 8 -6.19 11.53 12.79
N ALA A 9 -7.50 11.43 12.55
CA ALA A 9 -8.40 10.54 13.28
C ALA A 9 -8.64 9.19 12.58
N ALA A 10 -8.02 8.95 11.42
CA ALA A 10 -8.23 7.70 10.68
C ALA A 10 -7.65 6.51 11.46
N SER A 11 -8.48 5.50 11.71
CA SER A 11 -8.00 4.28 12.37
C SER A 11 -7.20 3.42 11.38
N VAL A 12 -6.38 2.51 11.92
CA VAL A 12 -5.69 1.48 11.11
C VAL A 12 -6.69 0.67 10.28
N HIS A 13 -7.88 0.40 10.83
CA HIS A 13 -8.94 -0.31 10.13
C HIS A 13 -9.43 0.47 8.91
N ASP A 14 -9.74 1.77 9.07
CA ASP A 14 -10.21 2.62 7.97
C ASP A 14 -9.19 2.69 6.83
N ILE A 15 -7.90 2.81 7.19
CA ILE A 15 -6.81 2.84 6.21
C ILE A 15 -6.70 1.51 5.47
N LEU A 16 -6.79 0.39 6.17
CA LEU A 16 -6.70 -0.94 5.57
C LEU A 16 -7.91 -1.25 4.68
N GLU A 17 -9.10 -0.85 5.09
CA GLU A 17 -10.33 -0.98 4.29
C GLU A 17 -10.22 -0.16 2.99
N LEU A 18 -9.77 1.10 3.09
CA LEU A 18 -9.52 1.94 1.92
C LEU A 18 -8.45 1.34 1.00
N ALA A 19 -7.37 0.80 1.56
CA ALA A 19 -6.36 0.08 0.80
C ALA A 19 -6.97 -1.12 0.04
N GLY A 20 -7.89 -1.85 0.67
CA GLY A 20 -8.67 -2.92 0.08
C GLY A 20 -9.53 -2.46 -1.10
N HIS A 21 -10.24 -1.34 -0.95
CA HIS A 21 -11.05 -0.75 -2.03
C HIS A 21 -10.20 -0.35 -3.24
N TYR A 22 -9.04 0.29 -3.03
CA TYR A 22 -8.13 0.62 -4.14
C TYR A 22 -7.57 -0.62 -4.83
N ARG A 23 -7.25 -1.68 -4.06
CA ARG A 23 -6.83 -2.96 -4.62
C ARG A 23 -7.93 -3.60 -5.47
N MET A 24 -9.17 -3.57 -4.99
CA MET A 24 -10.32 -4.10 -5.73
C MET A 24 -10.52 -3.33 -7.04
N ALA A 25 -10.52 -2.00 -6.99
CA ALA A 25 -10.65 -1.15 -8.17
C ALA A 25 -9.53 -1.41 -9.20
N ALA A 26 -8.28 -1.58 -8.74
CA ALA A 26 -7.16 -1.93 -9.62
C ALA A 26 -7.34 -3.28 -10.32
N LYS A 27 -7.97 -4.26 -9.66
CA LYS A 27 -8.30 -5.56 -10.27
C LYS A 27 -9.38 -5.42 -11.34
N LEU A 28 -10.48 -4.76 -11.02
CA LEU A 28 -11.61 -4.54 -11.93
C LEU A 28 -11.16 -3.81 -13.21
N LEU A 29 -10.32 -2.78 -13.08
CA LEU A 29 -9.75 -2.11 -14.26
C LEU A 29 -8.85 -3.04 -15.09
N GLY A 30 -8.15 -3.99 -14.46
CA GLY A 30 -7.34 -4.96 -15.17
C GLY A 30 -8.14 -5.93 -16.03
N GLU A 31 -9.37 -6.24 -15.63
CA GLU A 31 -10.29 -7.11 -16.36
C GLU A 31 -10.89 -6.42 -17.59
N HIS A 32 -11.02 -5.09 -17.54
CA HIS A 32 -11.68 -4.28 -18.57
C HIS A 32 -10.72 -3.41 -19.40
N ALA A 33 -9.41 -3.43 -19.10
CA ALA A 33 -8.45 -2.60 -19.81
C ALA A 33 -8.27 -3.05 -21.27
N PRO A 34 -8.30 -2.12 -22.25
CA PRO A 34 -7.93 -2.39 -23.63
C PRO A 34 -6.55 -3.05 -23.72
N ARG A 35 -6.44 -4.09 -24.56
CA ARG A 35 -5.15 -4.76 -24.80
C ARG A 35 -4.26 -3.86 -25.66
N GLY A 36 -2.99 -3.73 -25.27
CA GLY A 36 -1.93 -3.17 -26.12
C GLY A 36 -1.57 -1.70 -25.86
N GLU A 37 -2.36 -0.95 -25.09
CA GLU A 37 -2.05 0.44 -24.77
C GLU A 37 -1.52 0.60 -23.35
N GLN A 38 -0.25 1.01 -23.21
CA GLN A 38 0.37 1.22 -21.89
C GLN A 38 -0.34 2.30 -21.08
N LEU A 39 -0.85 3.36 -21.73
CA LEU A 39 -1.60 4.43 -21.08
C LEU A 39 -2.91 3.94 -20.46
N SER A 40 -3.57 2.98 -21.11
CA SER A 40 -4.79 2.33 -20.59
C SER A 40 -4.55 1.60 -19.26
N HIS A 41 -3.30 1.30 -18.91
CA HIS A 41 -2.93 0.72 -17.61
C HIS A 41 -2.51 1.75 -16.55
N ALA A 42 -2.37 3.03 -16.90
CA ALA A 42 -1.98 4.06 -15.93
C ALA A 42 -2.98 4.20 -14.76
N PRO A 43 -4.31 4.22 -14.97
CA PRO A 43 -5.27 4.28 -13.86
C PRO A 43 -5.17 3.06 -12.92
N ARG A 44 -5.10 1.85 -13.51
CA ARG A 44 -4.90 0.60 -12.75
C ARG A 44 -3.63 0.66 -11.90
N ARG A 45 -2.54 1.14 -12.49
CA ARG A 45 -1.24 1.26 -11.82
C ARG A 45 -1.32 2.25 -10.66
N LEU A 46 -1.92 3.42 -10.86
CA LEU A 46 -2.07 4.44 -9.82
C LEU A 46 -2.81 3.88 -8.60
N LEU A 47 -3.94 3.21 -8.82
CA LEU A 47 -4.71 2.57 -7.76
C LEU A 47 -3.90 1.50 -7.03
N ALA A 48 -3.12 0.70 -7.77
CA ALA A 48 -2.28 -0.32 -7.17
C ALA A 48 -1.14 0.28 -6.32
N LEU A 49 -0.46 1.32 -6.81
CA LEU A 49 0.59 2.03 -6.08
C LEU A 49 0.05 2.68 -4.81
N HIS A 50 -1.11 3.34 -4.91
CA HIS A 50 -1.73 3.95 -3.76
C HIS A 50 -2.19 2.92 -2.72
N SER A 51 -2.74 1.79 -3.17
CA SER A 51 -3.07 0.68 -2.27
C SER A 51 -1.83 0.12 -1.57
N ILE A 52 -0.69 -0.03 -2.26
CA ILE A 52 0.59 -0.43 -1.66
C ILE A 52 0.99 0.53 -0.53
N GLU A 53 0.94 1.83 -0.79
CA GLU A 53 1.26 2.88 0.18
C GLU A 53 0.38 2.77 1.44
N LEU A 54 -0.93 2.60 1.27
CA LEU A 54 -1.86 2.49 2.39
C LEU A 54 -1.66 1.21 3.22
N HIS A 55 -1.38 0.07 2.58
CA HIS A 55 -1.05 -1.15 3.34
C HIS A 55 0.19 -0.95 4.20
N LEU A 56 1.25 -0.34 3.64
CA LEU A 56 2.47 -0.03 4.40
C LEU A 56 2.19 0.97 5.53
N ASN A 57 1.41 2.02 5.28
CA ASN A 57 1.00 2.98 6.32
C ASN A 57 0.24 2.28 7.45
N ALA A 58 -0.75 1.43 7.14
CA ALA A 58 -1.50 0.69 8.16
C ALA A 58 -0.58 -0.18 9.03
N TYR A 59 0.40 -0.87 8.42
CA TYR A 59 1.39 -1.64 9.16
C TYR A 59 2.25 -0.76 10.07
N LEU A 60 2.79 0.34 9.55
CA LEU A 60 3.66 1.26 10.30
C LEU A 60 2.92 1.93 11.46
N ILE A 61 1.66 2.33 11.27
CA ILE A 61 0.84 2.89 12.36
C ILE A 61 0.64 1.85 13.46
N THR A 62 0.40 0.58 13.10
CA THR A 62 0.17 -0.50 14.08
C THR A 62 1.39 -0.77 14.97
N ILE A 63 2.60 -0.45 14.50
CA ILE A 63 3.84 -0.61 15.27
C ILE A 63 4.30 0.69 15.96
N GLY A 64 3.50 1.76 15.87
CA GLY A 64 3.70 2.99 16.65
C GLY A 64 4.21 4.22 15.88
N TYR A 65 4.31 4.16 14.54
CA TYR A 65 4.60 5.36 13.76
C TYR A 65 3.37 6.28 13.70
N ASP A 66 3.58 7.59 13.84
CA ASP A 66 2.50 8.57 13.76
C ASP A 66 2.15 8.94 12.31
N SER A 67 0.89 9.30 12.06
CA SER A 67 0.42 9.65 10.71
C SER A 67 1.15 10.86 10.10
N LYS A 68 1.66 11.79 10.92
CA LYS A 68 2.34 12.99 10.41
C LYS A 68 3.72 12.66 9.86
N SER A 69 4.51 11.83 10.55
CA SER A 69 5.81 11.36 10.02
C SER A 69 5.63 10.57 8.73
N LEU A 70 4.62 9.68 8.67
CA LEU A 70 4.31 8.92 7.46
C LEU A 70 3.86 9.81 6.29
N ARG A 71 3.11 10.90 6.53
CA ARG A 71 2.79 11.87 5.48
C ARG A 71 4.03 12.59 4.94
N GLY A 72 5.02 12.86 5.80
CA GLY A 72 6.29 13.47 5.42
C GLY A 72 7.07 12.68 4.38
N LEU A 73 6.87 11.37 4.30
CA LEU A 73 7.48 10.48 3.31
C LEU A 73 6.86 10.59 1.90
N GLN A 74 5.82 11.43 1.71
CA GLN A 74 5.14 11.63 0.41
C GLN A 74 4.80 10.30 -0.27
N HIS A 75 5.24 10.05 -1.51
CA HIS A 75 5.04 8.78 -2.23
C HIS A 75 6.27 7.87 -2.23
N ASP A 76 7.18 8.03 -1.27
CA ASP A 76 8.33 7.14 -1.12
C ASP A 76 7.88 5.79 -0.54
N VAL A 77 7.60 4.85 -1.45
CA VAL A 77 7.19 3.49 -1.12
C VAL A 77 8.40 2.66 -0.65
N SER A 78 9.60 2.97 -1.13
CA SER A 78 10.83 2.28 -0.76
C SER A 78 11.17 2.50 0.70
N GLU A 79 11.10 3.75 1.15
CA GLU A 79 11.39 4.10 2.54
C GLU A 79 10.36 3.49 3.50
N ARG A 80 9.07 3.55 3.14
CA ARG A 80 8.01 2.86 3.91
C ARG A 80 8.22 1.36 3.98
N ALA A 81 8.62 0.74 2.87
CA ALA A 81 8.91 -0.68 2.82
C ALA A 81 10.11 -1.04 3.69
N ARG A 82 11.19 -0.24 3.64
CA ARG A 82 12.37 -0.42 4.49
C ARG A 82 12.00 -0.33 5.96
N MET A 83 11.28 0.72 6.38
CA MET A 83 10.80 0.87 7.76
C MET A 83 9.94 -0.32 8.21
N ALA A 84 9.08 -0.84 7.32
CA ALA A 84 8.24 -1.98 7.64
C ALA A 84 9.06 -3.27 7.78
N ILE A 85 10.04 -3.51 6.90
CA ILE A 85 10.95 -4.66 6.95
C ILE A 85 11.82 -4.61 8.20
N ASP A 86 12.40 -3.46 8.52
CA ASP A 86 13.20 -3.23 9.72
C ASP A 86 12.39 -3.49 11.00
N ALA A 87 11.08 -3.25 10.96
CA ALA A 87 10.15 -3.57 12.04
C ALA A 87 9.63 -5.03 12.03
N GLY A 88 10.13 -5.88 11.14
CA GLY A 88 9.83 -7.31 11.10
C GLY A 88 8.81 -7.75 10.04
N LEU A 89 8.42 -6.90 9.10
CA LEU A 89 7.60 -7.32 7.95
C LEU A 89 8.43 -8.21 7.02
N LEU A 90 8.16 -9.52 7.05
CA LEU A 90 8.85 -10.48 6.20
C LEU A 90 8.28 -10.45 4.77
N LEU A 91 9.02 -9.94 3.79
CA LEU A 91 8.66 -9.97 2.36
C LEU A 91 9.52 -10.97 1.58
N ARG A 92 9.04 -11.43 0.42
CA ARG A 92 9.91 -12.12 -0.54
C ARG A 92 10.96 -11.14 -1.05
N LYS A 93 12.20 -11.58 -1.19
CA LYS A 93 13.32 -10.75 -1.70
C LYS A 93 12.99 -10.00 -2.99
N ARG A 94 12.29 -10.66 -3.93
CA ARG A 94 11.87 -10.05 -5.21
C ARG A 94 10.88 -8.88 -5.03
N THR A 95 10.10 -8.91 -3.96
CA THR A 95 9.06 -7.92 -3.64
C THR A 95 9.69 -6.71 -2.98
N GLU A 96 10.61 -6.92 -2.04
CA GLU A 96 11.47 -5.87 -1.48
C GLU A 96 12.24 -5.12 -2.58
N GLN A 97 12.95 -5.85 -3.44
CA GLN A 97 13.66 -5.25 -4.58
C GLN A 97 12.73 -4.47 -5.53
N HIS A 98 11.51 -4.97 -5.73
CA HIS A 98 10.54 -4.28 -6.56
C HIS A 98 10.05 -2.98 -5.91
N LEU A 99 9.79 -2.96 -4.60
CA LEU A 99 9.40 -1.74 -3.87
C LEU A 99 10.47 -0.65 -3.97
N ALA A 100 11.75 -1.03 -3.90
CA ALA A 100 12.86 -0.12 -4.16
C ALA A 100 12.84 0.44 -5.60
N THR A 101 12.55 -0.41 -6.59
CA THR A 101 12.45 -0.01 -8.00
C THR A 101 11.30 0.96 -8.24
N LEU A 102 10.13 0.76 -7.63
CA LEU A 102 8.96 1.65 -7.80
C LEU A 102 9.28 3.10 -7.40
N SER A 103 10.14 3.29 -6.41
CA SER A 103 10.52 4.63 -5.94
C SER A 103 11.66 5.22 -6.78
N SER A 104 12.68 4.42 -7.12
CA SER A 104 13.80 4.90 -7.95
C SER A 104 13.38 5.25 -9.38
N SER A 105 12.38 4.57 -9.94
CA SER A 105 11.77 4.91 -11.23
C SER A 105 10.74 6.04 -11.15
N ARG A 106 10.47 6.56 -9.94
CA ARG A 106 9.43 7.57 -9.66
C ARG A 106 8.08 7.15 -10.25
N GLU A 107 7.74 5.86 -10.12
CA GLU A 107 6.63 5.23 -10.83
C GLU A 107 5.30 5.93 -10.52
N TYR A 108 5.10 6.41 -9.29
CA TYR A 108 3.93 7.19 -8.90
C TYR A 108 3.81 8.53 -9.66
N LEU A 109 4.93 9.21 -9.91
CA LEU A 109 4.94 10.48 -10.65
C LEU A 109 4.72 10.22 -12.14
N VAL A 110 5.48 9.29 -12.71
CA VAL A 110 5.41 8.95 -14.15
C VAL A 110 4.01 8.48 -14.52
N THR A 111 3.35 7.68 -13.67
CA THR A 111 1.97 7.22 -13.88
C THR A 111 0.97 8.38 -14.01
N ARG A 112 1.22 9.51 -13.35
CA ARG A 112 0.30 10.66 -13.36
C ARG A 112 0.60 11.68 -14.47
N TYR A 113 1.87 11.88 -14.79
CA TYR A 113 2.30 13.04 -15.58
C TYR A 113 3.23 12.72 -16.75
N GLY A 114 3.79 11.51 -16.82
CA GLY A 114 4.84 11.17 -17.78
C GLY A 114 4.43 10.09 -18.78
N PRO A 115 3.42 10.31 -19.64
CA PRO A 115 3.08 9.36 -20.69
C PRO A 115 4.29 9.01 -21.59
N GLU A 116 5.23 9.96 -21.77
CA GLU A 116 6.48 9.82 -22.52
C GLU A 116 7.50 8.90 -21.83
N MET A 117 7.36 8.66 -20.53
CA MET A 117 8.25 7.80 -19.74
C MET A 117 7.64 6.43 -19.41
N THR A 118 6.48 6.08 -19.99
CA THR A 118 5.78 4.82 -19.68
C THR A 118 6.60 3.56 -19.93
N ALA A 119 7.54 3.61 -20.88
CA ALA A 119 8.47 2.52 -21.18
C ALA A 119 9.44 2.19 -20.03
N THR A 120 9.69 3.11 -19.09
CA THR A 120 10.56 2.89 -17.93
C THR A 120 9.82 2.27 -16.75
N LEU A 121 8.49 2.11 -16.85
CA LEU A 121 7.67 1.57 -15.76
C LEU A 121 7.76 0.05 -15.67
N SER A 122 7.63 -0.45 -14.44
CA SER A 122 7.53 -1.87 -14.19
C SER A 122 6.31 -2.48 -14.91
N GLN A 123 6.33 -3.77 -15.22
CA GLN A 123 5.13 -4.43 -15.75
C GLN A 123 3.97 -4.33 -14.73
N VAL A 124 2.77 -3.94 -15.17
CA VAL A 124 1.63 -3.70 -14.24
C VAL A 124 1.27 -4.96 -13.43
N ASN A 125 1.44 -6.15 -14.03
CA ASN A 125 1.24 -7.41 -13.32
C ASN A 125 2.25 -7.62 -12.18
N ARG A 126 3.47 -7.07 -12.30
CA ARG A 126 4.47 -7.10 -11.23
C ARG A 126 4.05 -6.20 -10.07
N VAL A 127 3.46 -5.04 -10.35
CA VAL A 127 2.88 -4.14 -9.33
C VAL A 127 1.75 -4.83 -8.59
N MET A 128 0.83 -5.49 -9.32
CA MET A 128 -0.26 -6.25 -8.71
C MET A 128 0.24 -7.42 -7.85
N ALA A 129 1.27 -8.15 -8.29
CA ALA A 129 1.86 -9.23 -7.50
C ALA A 129 2.50 -8.73 -6.19
N THR A 130 3.15 -7.56 -6.23
CA THR A 130 3.65 -6.89 -5.01
C THR A 130 2.52 -6.48 -4.08
N LEU A 131 1.46 -5.87 -4.64
CA LEU A 131 0.28 -5.50 -3.88
C LEU A 131 -0.40 -6.71 -3.22
N ASP A 132 -0.57 -7.81 -3.95
CA ASP A 132 -1.19 -9.03 -3.42
C ASP A 132 -0.40 -9.64 -2.27
N GLU A 133 0.94 -9.64 -2.35
CA GLU A 133 1.78 -10.12 -1.25
C GLU A 133 1.64 -9.23 0.00
N LEU A 134 1.73 -7.90 -0.17
CA LEU A 134 1.59 -6.95 0.94
C LEU A 134 0.23 -7.08 1.60
N SER A 135 -0.84 -7.09 0.79
CA SER A 135 -2.22 -7.21 1.28
C SER A 135 -2.43 -8.49 2.08
N LEU A 136 -1.92 -9.63 1.59
CA LEU A 136 -2.03 -10.90 2.29
C LEU A 136 -1.26 -10.89 3.63
N LYS A 137 -0.01 -10.42 3.63
CA LYS A 137 0.86 -10.50 4.81
C LYS A 137 0.46 -9.51 5.89
N ILE A 138 0.23 -8.25 5.51
CA ILE A 138 -0.20 -7.21 6.43
C ILE A 138 -1.60 -7.52 6.94
N GLY A 139 -2.52 -7.94 6.07
CA GLY A 139 -3.84 -8.42 6.48
C GLY A 139 -3.75 -9.52 7.54
N LYS A 140 -2.92 -10.56 7.35
CA LYS A 140 -2.75 -11.62 8.37
C LYS A 140 -2.24 -11.09 9.71
N ILE A 141 -1.27 -10.18 9.70
CA ILE A 141 -0.69 -9.59 10.92
C ILE A 141 -1.75 -8.77 11.66
N LEU A 142 -2.51 -7.94 10.94
CA LEU A 142 -3.49 -7.04 11.55
C LEU A 142 -4.73 -7.78 12.06
N HIS A 143 -5.24 -8.77 11.32
CA HIS A 143 -6.33 -9.64 11.82
C HIS A 143 -5.87 -10.52 13.00
N GLY A 144 -4.61 -10.96 13.01
CA GLY A 144 -4.04 -11.74 14.13
C GLY A 144 -3.83 -10.92 15.40
N ARG A 145 -3.58 -9.60 15.28
CA ARG A 145 -3.47 -8.67 16.41
C ARG A 145 -4.83 -8.15 16.90
N GLY A 146 -5.86 -8.18 16.04
CA GLY A 146 -7.20 -7.70 16.33
C GLY A 146 -8.18 -8.75 16.90
N ALA A 147 -7.75 -10.00 17.09
CA ALA A 147 -8.60 -10.97 17.79
C ALA A 147 -8.72 -10.55 19.26
N PRO A 148 -9.92 -10.26 19.79
CA PRO A 148 -10.08 -10.05 21.21
C PRO A 148 -9.65 -11.35 21.90
N THR A 149 -8.68 -11.25 22.81
CA THR A 149 -8.48 -12.29 23.82
C THR A 149 -9.82 -12.44 24.52
N ALA A 150 -10.49 -13.58 24.30
CA ALA A 150 -11.69 -13.94 25.04
C ALA A 150 -11.34 -13.78 26.52
N SER A 151 -11.89 -12.76 27.15
CA SER A 151 -11.58 -12.45 28.54
C SER A 151 -12.03 -13.64 29.37
N ALA A 152 -11.06 -14.25 30.04
CA ALA A 152 -11.29 -15.16 31.13
C ALA A 152 -12.31 -14.56 32.10
N GLY A 153 -13.44 -15.25 32.23
CA GLY A 153 -14.31 -15.24 33.40
C GLY A 153 -15.10 -13.97 33.69
N ARG A 154 -16.40 -14.15 33.91
CA ARG A 154 -16.91 -13.93 35.26
C ARG A 154 -18.00 -14.95 35.63
N PRO A 155 -18.04 -15.35 36.91
CA PRO A 155 -18.98 -16.32 37.45
C PRO A 155 -20.25 -15.64 37.96
N ARG A 156 -21.39 -16.30 37.81
CA ARG A 156 -22.22 -16.89 38.88
C ARG A 156 -23.42 -17.59 38.25
#